data_AF-A0A7C0V8L4-F1
#
_entry.id   AF-A0A7C0V8L4-F1
#
_cell.length_a   1.000
_cell.length_b   1.000
_cell.length_c   1.000
_cell.angle_alpha   90.00
_cell.angle_beta   90.00
_cell.angle_gamma   90.00
#
_symmetry.space_group_name_H-M   'P 1'
#
loop_
_entity.id
_entity.type
_entity.pdbx_description
1 polymer ?
#
loop_
_entity_poly.entity_id
_entity_poly.type
_entity_poly.pdbx_seq_one_letter_code
_entity_poly.pdbx_strand_id
1 'polypeptide(L)'
;MVTVFLFGLLPGAILGSYWKGNETQKLRYSEFAILLSLILLHLGISYFRNNISEGAFLLYGLSFSLLCGMQFPLITRIIGERWSPAATCLAADLMGAAFGSMIVGTMLVPIFGITFTIKTLILIKLSSIIISNRM
;
A
#
# COMPACT_ATOMS: atom_id res chain seq x y z
N MET A 1 11.51 -6.11 9.07
CA MET A 1 10.58 -5.32 8.23
C MET A 1 9.24 -6.01 8.02
N VAL A 2 9.20 -7.27 7.58
CA VAL A 2 7.93 -8.01 7.37
C VAL A 2 7.05 -8.05 8.62
N THR A 3 7.65 -8.23 9.81
CA THR A 3 6.91 -8.22 11.09
C THR A 3 6.27 -6.87 11.41
N VAL A 4 6.97 -5.76 11.17
CA VAL A 4 6.45 -4.40 11.36
C VAL A 4 5.33 -4.09 10.36
N PHE A 5 5.47 -4.57 9.13
CA PHE A 5 4.45 -4.45 8.09
C PHE A 5 3.18 -5.25 8.42
N LEU A 6 3.32 -6.52 8.82
CA LEU A 6 2.21 -7.34 9.30
C LEU A 6 1.55 -6.75 10.54
N PHE A 7 2.36 -6.20 11.45
CA PHE A 7 1.87 -5.53 12.65
C PHE A 7 1.07 -4.26 12.34
N GLY A 8 1.32 -3.55 11.24
CA GLY A 8 0.50 -2.41 10.83
C GLY A 8 -0.75 -2.81 10.04
N LEU A 9 -0.74 -3.93 9.33
CA LEU A 9 -1.91 -4.42 8.59
C LEU A 9 -3.10 -4.76 9.50
N LEU A 10 -2.82 -5.40 10.64
CA LEU A 10 -3.85 -5.83 11.61
C LEU A 10 -4.64 -4.64 12.21
N PRO A 11 -4.01 -3.61 12.80
CA PRO A 11 -4.71 -2.41 13.26
C PRO A 11 -5.35 -1.63 12.11
N GLY A 12 -4.76 -1.66 10.90
CA GLY A 12 -5.35 -1.04 9.70
C GLY A 12 -6.69 -1.69 9.33
N ALA A 13 -6.74 -3.03 9.31
CA ALA A 13 -7.96 -3.79 9.03
C ALA A 13 -9.03 -3.60 10.11
N ILE A 14 -8.61 -3.48 11.38
CA ILE A 14 -9.53 -3.15 12.48
C ILE A 14 -10.12 -1.75 12.26
N LEU A 15 -9.29 -0.72 12.03
CA LEU A 15 -9.75 0.64 11.78
C LEU A 15 -10.72 0.72 10.60
N GLY A 16 -10.40 0.03 9.49
CA GLY A 16 -11.26 -0.03 8.32
C GLY A 16 -12.62 -0.69 8.60
N SER A 17 -12.66 -1.66 9.51
CA SER A 17 -13.92 -2.31 9.94
C SER A 17 -14.75 -1.42 10.88
N TYR A 18 -14.13 -0.71 11.82
CA TYR A 18 -14.85 0.20 12.71
C TYR A 18 -15.47 1.39 11.99
N TRP A 19 -14.86 1.82 10.88
CA TRP A 19 -15.30 3.00 10.16
C TRP A 19 -16.55 2.70 9.31
N LYS A 20 -17.74 2.88 9.88
CA LYS A 20 -19.04 2.85 9.16
C LYS A 20 -19.27 4.15 8.36
N GLY A 21 -19.83 4.06 7.16
CA GLY A 21 -20.05 5.19 6.25
C GLY A 21 -19.88 4.79 4.78
N ASN A 22 -19.77 5.76 3.87
CA ASN A 22 -19.69 5.50 2.43
C ASN A 22 -18.36 4.83 2.05
N GLU A 23 -18.40 3.53 1.76
CA GLU A 23 -17.23 2.64 1.67
C GLU A 23 -16.36 2.95 0.44
N THR A 24 -17.01 3.31 -0.67
CA THR A 24 -16.37 3.78 -1.91
C THR A 24 -15.60 5.08 -1.71
N GLN A 25 -16.16 6.04 -0.98
CA GLN A 25 -15.48 7.30 -0.68
C GLN A 25 -14.25 7.09 0.22
N LYS A 26 -14.33 6.18 1.19
CA LYS A 26 -13.21 5.82 2.07
C LYS A 26 -12.12 5.06 1.34
N LEU A 27 -12.50 4.16 0.44
CA LEU A 27 -11.56 3.46 -0.43
C LEU A 27 -10.76 4.49 -1.25
N ARG A 28 -11.45 5.47 -1.85
CA ARG A 28 -10.81 6.56 -2.59
C ARG A 28 -9.85 7.37 -1.72
N TYR A 29 -10.24 7.73 -0.49
CA TYR A 29 -9.34 8.42 0.43
C TYR A 29 -8.09 7.60 0.78
N SER A 30 -8.24 6.29 1.02
CA SER A 30 -7.11 5.41 1.28
C SER A 30 -6.19 5.30 0.06
N GLU A 31 -6.73 5.17 -1.16
CA GLU A 31 -5.93 5.17 -2.38
C GLU A 31 -5.12 6.46 -2.56
N PHE A 32 -5.74 7.62 -2.32
CA PHE A 32 -5.06 8.91 -2.33
C PHE A 32 -3.97 8.99 -1.25
N ALA A 33 -4.23 8.50 -0.04
CA ALA A 33 -3.25 8.49 1.04
C ALA A 33 -2.03 7.61 0.71
N ILE A 34 -2.25 6.44 0.11
CA ILE A 34 -1.17 5.56 -0.36
C ILE A 34 -0.35 6.25 -1.45
N LEU A 35 -1.01 6.88 -2.43
CA LEU A 35 -0.32 7.61 -3.49
C LEU A 35 0.49 8.79 -2.95
N LEU A 36 -0.08 9.56 -2.00
CA LEU A 36 0.62 10.63 -1.31
C LEU A 36 1.86 10.10 -0.58
N SER A 37 1.75 8.96 0.11
CA SER A 37 2.88 8.35 0.81
C SER A 37 4.01 7.96 -0.15
N LEU A 38 3.69 7.44 -1.35
CA LEU A 38 4.68 7.11 -2.38
C LEU A 38 5.38 8.36 -2.93
N ILE A 39 4.64 9.45 -3.10
CA ILE A 39 5.22 10.75 -3.51
C ILE A 39 6.14 11.28 -2.41
N LEU A 40 5.72 11.23 -1.14
CA LEU A 40 6.56 11.63 0.00
C LEU A 40 7.83 10.78 0.10
N LEU A 41 7.74 9.48 -0.15
CA LEU A 41 8.91 8.60 -0.21
C LEU A 41 9.85 9.00 -1.35
N HIS A 42 9.31 9.28 -2.54
CA HIS A 42 10.10 9.75 -3.68
C HIS A 42 10.85 11.05 -3.37
N LEU A 43 10.14 12.03 -2.79
CA LEU A 43 10.71 13.30 -2.38
C LEU A 43 11.77 13.11 -1.28
N GLY A 44 11.48 12.27 -0.28
CA GLY A 44 12.40 11.95 0.81
C GLY A 44 13.70 11.32 0.30
N ILE A 45 13.61 10.35 -0.60
CA ILE A 45 14.79 9.72 -1.20
C ILE A 45 15.56 10.69 -2.10
N SER A 46 14.85 11.54 -2.87
CA SER A 46 15.47 12.56 -3.74
C SER A 46 16.23 13.62 -2.93
N TYR A 47 15.66 14.07 -1.81
CA TYR A 47 16.20 15.16 -1.00
C TYR A 47 17.25 14.70 0.02
N PHE A 48 17.01 13.57 0.70
CA PHE A 48 17.90 13.09 1.76
C PHE A 48 18.98 12.13 1.28
N ARG A 49 18.83 11.57 0.05
CA ARG A 49 19.76 10.79 -0.82
C ARG A 49 20.58 9.64 -0.19
N ASN A 50 20.76 9.58 1.13
CA ASN A 50 21.43 8.55 1.93
C ASN A 50 21.26 8.68 3.46
N ASN A 51 20.63 9.75 4.00
CA ASN A 51 20.51 9.96 5.46
C ASN A 51 19.09 9.68 6.01
N ILE A 52 18.39 8.70 5.46
CA ILE A 52 17.12 8.26 6.06
C ILE A 52 17.46 7.33 7.22
N SER A 53 17.19 7.80 8.45
CA SER A 53 17.31 6.96 9.64
C SER A 53 16.46 5.70 9.49
N GLU A 54 17.00 4.54 9.88
CA GLU A 54 16.31 3.26 9.86
C GLU A 54 14.95 3.32 10.58
N GLY A 55 14.87 4.09 11.67
CA GLY A 55 13.63 4.32 12.40
C GLY A 55 12.57 5.02 11.55
N ALA A 56 12.96 6.05 10.77
CA ALA A 56 12.04 6.76 9.89
C ALA A 56 11.50 5.86 8.76
N PHE A 57 12.34 4.97 8.24
CA PHE A 57 11.91 3.99 7.23
C PHE A 57 10.93 2.95 7.79
N LEU A 58 11.17 2.46 9.02
CA LEU A 58 10.24 1.55 9.69
C LEU A 58 8.90 2.22 10.00
N LEU A 59 8.92 3.47 10.45
CA LEU A 59 7.72 4.25 10.75
C LEU A 59 6.91 4.57 9.49
N TYR A 60 7.60 4.88 8.38
CA TYR A 60 6.99 4.97 7.06
C TYR A 60 6.34 3.65 6.64
N GLY A 61 7.06 2.53 6.74
CA GLY A 61 6.53 1.20 6.39
C GLY A 61 5.32 0.80 7.23
N LEU A 62 5.34 1.11 8.53
CA LEU A 62 4.20 0.91 9.43
C LEU A 62 2.99 1.74 8.98
N SER A 63 3.18 3.04 8.73
CA SER A 63 2.11 3.95 8.27
C SER A 63 1.52 3.52 6.93
N PHE A 64 2.38 3.11 6.00
CA PHE A 64 1.97 2.58 4.71
C PHE A 64 1.13 1.30 4.86
N SER A 65 1.59 0.36 5.69
CA SER A 65 0.88 -0.91 5.93
C SER A 65 -0.47 -0.73 6.63
N LEU A 66 -0.59 0.26 7.51
CA LEU A 66 -1.86 0.67 8.12
C LEU A 66 -2.89 1.10 7.06
N LEU A 67 -2.46 1.94 6.11
CA LEU A 67 -3.31 2.42 5.03
C LEU A 67 -3.76 1.28 4.10
N CYS A 68 -2.86 0.36 3.75
CA CYS A 68 -3.20 -0.85 2.99
C CYS A 68 -4.18 -1.74 3.76
N GLY A 69 -3.94 -1.97 5.06
CA GLY A 69 -4.79 -2.80 5.90
C GLY A 69 -6.23 -2.30 5.97
N MET A 70 -6.43 -0.98 5.94
CA MET A 70 -7.77 -0.38 5.89
C MET A 70 -8.55 -0.72 4.61
N GLN A 71 -7.89 -1.05 3.50
CA GLN A 71 -8.56 -1.32 2.22
C GLN A 71 -9.24 -2.69 2.21
N PHE A 72 -8.71 -3.69 2.92
CA PHE A 72 -9.27 -5.03 2.96
C PHE A 72 -10.73 -5.09 3.44
N PRO A 73 -11.09 -4.55 4.62
CA PRO A 73 -12.48 -4.54 5.08
C PRO A 73 -13.39 -3.66 4.22
N LEU A 74 -12.87 -2.64 3.53
CA LEU A 74 -13.67 -1.76 2.66
C LEU A 74 -14.02 -2.48 1.34
N ILE A 75 -13.03 -3.07 0.68
CA ILE A 75 -13.21 -3.81 -0.57
C ILE A 75 -14.13 -5.02 -0.37
N THR A 76 -13.95 -5.73 0.74
CA THR A 76 -14.73 -6.95 1.02
C THR A 76 -16.20 -6.67 1.27
N ARG A 77 -16.54 -5.51 1.85
CA ARG A 77 -17.93 -5.08 1.98
C ARG A 77 -18.55 -4.65 0.66
N ILE A 78 -17.78 -4.04 -0.23
CA ILE A 78 -18.20 -3.74 -1.61
C ILE A 78 -18.46 -5.04 -2.40
N ILE A 79 -17.61 -6.05 -2.24
CA ILE A 79 -17.74 -7.36 -2.92
C ILE A 79 -18.82 -8.25 -2.27
N GLY A 80 -19.15 -8.03 -0.99
CA GLY A 80 -20.18 -8.79 -0.27
C GLY A 80 -19.72 -10.17 0.21
N GLU A 81 -18.41 -10.36 0.42
CA GLU A 81 -17.79 -11.64 0.78
C GLU A 81 -18.20 -12.11 2.19
N ARG A 82 -18.75 -13.32 2.34
CA ARG A 82 -19.36 -13.79 3.61
C ARG A 82 -18.50 -14.72 4.47
N TRP A 83 -17.52 -15.42 3.90
CA TRP A 83 -16.89 -16.58 4.57
C TRP A 83 -15.50 -16.33 5.17
N SER A 84 -14.75 -15.32 4.71
CA SER A 84 -13.56 -14.78 5.41
C SER A 84 -13.05 -13.51 4.73
N PRO A 85 -13.83 -12.42 4.76
CA PRO A 85 -13.61 -11.25 3.91
C PRO A 85 -12.17 -10.70 3.99
N ALA A 86 -11.70 -10.36 5.19
CA ALA A 86 -10.39 -9.74 5.36
C ALA A 86 -9.21 -10.69 5.07
N ALA A 87 -9.35 -11.99 5.34
CA ALA A 87 -8.25 -12.94 5.17
C ALA A 87 -7.96 -13.24 3.70
N THR A 88 -8.99 -13.32 2.85
CA THR A 88 -8.82 -13.53 1.40
C THR A 88 -8.12 -12.33 0.75
N CYS A 89 -8.55 -11.11 1.08
CA CYS A 89 -7.87 -9.90 0.59
C CYS A 89 -6.43 -9.78 1.12
N LEU A 90 -6.19 -10.13 2.38
CA LEU A 90 -4.83 -10.15 2.96
C LEU A 90 -3.93 -11.17 2.24
N ALA A 91 -4.44 -12.37 1.96
CA ALA A 91 -3.69 -13.40 1.24
C ALA A 91 -3.34 -12.95 -0.19
N ALA A 92 -4.30 -12.33 -0.89
CA ALA A 92 -4.08 -11.76 -2.21
C ALA A 92 -3.04 -10.63 -2.18
N ASP A 93 -3.08 -9.74 -1.19
CA ASP A 93 -2.12 -8.65 -1.02
C ASP A 93 -0.71 -9.17 -0.71
N LEU A 94 -0.58 -10.16 0.19
CA LEU A 94 0.71 -10.79 0.51
C LEU A 94 1.32 -11.50 -0.71
N MET A 95 0.50 -12.21 -1.48
CA MET A 95 0.95 -12.84 -2.72
C MET A 95 1.41 -11.79 -3.73
N GLY A 96 0.60 -10.74 -3.95
CA GLY A 96 0.96 -9.63 -4.82
C GLY A 96 2.24 -8.91 -4.39
N ALA A 97 2.39 -8.63 -3.10
CA ALA A 97 3.58 -8.00 -2.53
C ALA A 97 4.83 -8.88 -2.66
N ALA A 98 4.70 -10.20 -2.44
CA ALA A 98 5.81 -11.13 -2.61
C ALA A 98 6.30 -11.15 -4.06
N PHE A 99 5.41 -11.39 -5.03
CA PHE A 99 5.77 -11.39 -6.45
C PHE A 99 6.25 -10.03 -6.93
N GLY A 100 5.58 -8.95 -6.51
CA GLY A 100 5.98 -7.58 -6.83
C GLY A 100 7.37 -7.24 -6.31
N SER A 101 7.66 -7.60 -5.06
CA SER A 101 8.99 -7.37 -4.46
C SER A 101 10.08 -8.19 -5.15
N MET A 102 9.77 -9.42 -5.59
CA MET A 102 10.70 -10.25 -6.34
C MET A 102 11.03 -9.60 -7.69
N ILE A 103 10.02 -9.21 -8.47
CA ILE A 103 10.22 -8.58 -9.79
C ILE A 103 10.96 -7.24 -9.64
N VAL A 104 10.54 -6.41 -8.70
CA VAL A 104 11.15 -5.09 -8.45
C VAL A 104 12.58 -5.24 -7.96
N GLY A 105 12.85 -6.14 -7.01
CA GLY A 105 14.17 -6.33 -6.41
C GLY A 105 15.17 -7.04 -7.32
N THR A 106 14.72 -7.96 -8.17
CA THR A 106 15.61 -8.74 -9.06
C THR A 106 15.83 -8.10 -10.42
N MET A 107 14.83 -7.41 -10.98
CA MET A 107 14.92 -6.84 -12.32
C MET A 107 14.94 -5.30 -12.26
N LEU A 108 13.95 -4.69 -11.61
CA LEU A 108 13.71 -3.26 -11.78
C LEU A 108 14.76 -2.38 -11.09
N VAL A 109 15.09 -2.67 -9.82
CA VAL A 109 16.09 -1.93 -9.04
C VAL A 109 17.51 -2.13 -9.59
N PRO A 110 17.98 -3.35 -9.91
CA PRO A 110 19.34 -3.53 -10.41
C PRO A 110 19.57 -2.92 -11.81
N ILE A 111 18.57 -2.94 -12.68
CA ILE A 111 18.70 -2.47 -14.07
C ILE A 111 18.49 -0.95 -14.17
N PHE A 112 17.49 -0.41 -13.48
CA PHE A 112 17.07 1.00 -13.64
C PHE A 112 17.29 1.88 -12.41
N GLY A 113 17.72 1.29 -11.29
CA GLY A 113 17.91 1.99 -10.03
C GLY A 113 16.61 2.29 -9.27
N ILE A 114 16.80 2.82 -8.05
CA ILE A 114 15.71 3.07 -7.09
C ILE A 114 14.79 4.21 -7.58
N THR A 115 15.35 5.28 -8.13
CA THR A 115 14.58 6.46 -8.55
C THR A 115 13.60 6.14 -9.68
N PHE A 116 14.02 5.33 -10.66
CA PHE A 116 13.14 4.90 -11.76
C PHE A 116 12.06 3.95 -11.25
N THR A 117 12.44 2.98 -10.42
CA THR A 117 11.51 2.04 -9.77
C THR A 117 10.37 2.76 -9.06
N ILE A 118 10.67 3.79 -8.26
CA ILE A 118 9.63 4.55 -7.55
C ILE A 118 8.69 5.26 -8.52
N LYS A 119 9.21 5.88 -9.60
CA LYS A 119 8.37 6.52 -10.62
C LYS A 119 7.45 5.53 -11.31
N THR A 120 7.94 4.33 -11.63
CA THR A 120 7.12 3.24 -12.20
C THR A 120 6.03 2.80 -11.24
N LEU A 121 6.33 2.64 -9.95
CA LEU A 121 5.31 2.31 -8.94
C LEU A 121 4.23 3.40 -8.80
N ILE A 122 4.62 4.67 -8.86
CA ILE A 122 3.66 5.80 -8.87
C ILE A 122 2.75 5.72 -10.11
N LEU A 123 3.31 5.44 -11.30
CA LEU A 123 2.53 5.28 -12.53
C LEU A 123 1.53 4.11 -12.45
N ILE A 124 1.96 2.97 -11.92
CA ILE A 124 1.09 1.80 -11.71
C ILE A 124 -0.03 2.15 -10.71
N LYS A 125 0.26 2.90 -9.65
CA LYS A 125 -0.78 3.30 -8.70
C LYS A 125 -1.76 4.30 -9.30
N LEU A 126 -1.28 5.22 -10.14
CA LEU A 126 -2.13 6.18 -10.87
C LEU A 126 -3.09 5.45 -11.82
N SER A 127 -2.63 4.45 -12.56
CA SER A 127 -3.52 3.68 -13.45
C SER A 127 -4.59 2.93 -12.67
N SER A 128 -4.25 2.39 -11.49
CA SER A 128 -5.22 1.77 -10.58
C SER A 128 -6.32 2.74 -10.14
N ILE A 129 -5.97 3.97 -9.75
CA ILE A 129 -6.95 4.99 -9.33
C ILE A 129 -7.86 5.38 -10.51
N ILE A 130 -7.30 5.51 -11.73
CA ILE A 130 -8.09 5.83 -12.92
C ILE A 130 -9.12 4.73 -13.19
N ILE A 131 -8.71 3.46 -13.06
CA ILE A 131 -9.60 2.31 -13.25
C ILE A 131 -10.64 2.25 -12.14
N SER A 132 -10.23 2.38 -10.87
CA SER A 132 -11.13 2.32 -9.73
C SER A 132 -12.13 3.48 -9.69
N ASN A 133 -11.77 4.67 -10.18
CA ASN A 133 -12.68 5.82 -10.25
C ASN A 133 -13.64 5.76 -11.45
N ARG A 134 -13.50 4.77 -12.35
CA ARG A 134 -14.45 4.48 -13.43
C ARG A 134 -15.49 3.41 -13.06
N MET A 135 -15.30 2.70 -11.95
CA MET A 135 -16.28 1.78 -11.37
C MET A 135 -17.22 2.53 -10.43
#